data_AF-A0A9N9VP83-F1
#
_entry.id   AF-A0A9N9VP83-F1
#
_cell.length_a   1.000
_cell.length_b   1.000
_cell.length_c   1.000
_cell.angle_alpha   90.00
_cell.angle_beta   90.00
_cell.angle_gamma   90.00
#
_symmetry.space_group_name_H-M   'P 1'
#
loop_
_entity.id
_entity.type
_entity.pdbx_description
1 polymer ?
#
loop_
_entity_poly.entity_id
_entity_poly.type
_entity_poly.pdbx_seq_one_letter_code
_entity_poly.pdbx_strand_id
1 'polypeptide(L)'
;MPESNCLCHFLDDDYKISNISLEALRKRDLSITQALNSLSGQLGFEIFLAVLDKELVGLCQDPKPVSWYTSDQHIEEYFTEEPKRVNFRVLKHVFEKNYRIATLVGLDGNLVAENLCLNESVLLETDGFNAVKPKVKGENKMDSEPTATHLFSRTALVIVPQRSLSAFFQHTPERGFRKNPIKDPQSAAGFLAKASLRPQAPDIYSDNLPNYCRHVSDRRGMQYRGGTQNGTSLSEKDDSDVLYTALRLGNLGLFDQVLKEHRRLGQVPRGVIGGILKWLDFADGESQSRFDQIKSRLDILIEGGATLSLKLQTLTSFASPSMQENASEGAVHPNVPDFVLDWILSWLSYEATVKCRSSF
;
A
#
# COMPACT_ATOMS: atom_id res chain seq x y z
N MET A 1 4.08 -28.17 3.04
CA MET A 1 3.89 -27.22 1.92
C MET A 1 3.35 -25.94 2.53
N PRO A 2 3.99 -24.77 2.38
CA PRO A 2 3.37 -23.54 2.86
C PRO A 2 2.04 -23.36 2.10
N GLU A 3 0.94 -23.20 2.83
CA GLU A 3 -0.38 -22.95 2.25
C GLU A 3 -0.29 -21.70 1.35
N SER A 4 -0.83 -21.79 0.13
CA SER A 4 -0.93 -20.65 -0.78
C SER A 4 -1.77 -19.56 -0.11
N ASN A 5 -1.15 -18.43 0.23
CA ASN A 5 -1.80 -17.33 0.94
C ASN A 5 -2.85 -16.57 0.10
N CYS A 6 -3.02 -16.94 -1.18
CA CYS A 6 -4.04 -16.38 -2.07
C CYS A 6 -4.31 -17.32 -3.25
N LEU A 7 -5.38 -17.01 -4.00
CA LEU A 7 -5.70 -17.58 -5.32
C LEU A 7 -5.96 -16.45 -6.32
N CYS A 8 -5.56 -16.64 -7.58
CA CYS A 8 -5.75 -15.66 -8.64
C CYS A 8 -6.59 -16.23 -9.78
N HIS A 9 -7.66 -15.51 -10.15
CA HIS A 9 -8.50 -15.78 -11.32
C HIS A 9 -8.32 -14.64 -12.33
N PHE A 10 -8.00 -14.93 -13.58
CA PHE A 10 -7.86 -13.88 -14.58
C PHE A 10 -9.22 -13.31 -14.95
N LEU A 11 -9.25 -11.99 -15.19
CA LEU A 11 -10.42 -11.34 -15.76
C LEU A 11 -10.41 -11.53 -17.29
N ASP A 12 -11.60 -11.53 -17.87
CA ASP A 12 -11.79 -11.69 -19.31
C ASP A 12 -11.36 -10.44 -20.07
N ASP A 13 -11.73 -9.25 -19.57
CA ASP A 13 -11.36 -7.97 -20.16
C ASP A 13 -10.06 -7.40 -19.52
N ASP A 14 -9.28 -6.67 -20.33
CA ASP A 14 -8.09 -5.94 -19.86
C ASP A 14 -8.49 -4.57 -19.30
N TYR A 15 -8.38 -4.39 -17.98
CA TYR A 15 -8.66 -3.11 -17.33
C TYR A 15 -7.39 -2.25 -17.18
N LYS A 16 -7.54 -0.93 -17.34
CA LYS A 16 -6.44 0.01 -17.12
C LYS A 16 -6.13 0.11 -15.63
N ILE A 17 -4.83 0.07 -15.31
CA ILE A 17 -4.30 0.18 -13.94
C ILE A 17 -4.90 1.38 -13.17
N SER A 18 -5.05 2.52 -13.83
CA SER A 18 -5.53 3.76 -13.21
C SER A 18 -7.02 3.76 -12.86
N ASN A 19 -7.81 2.83 -13.40
CA ASN A 19 -9.28 2.88 -13.34
C ASN A 19 -9.91 1.51 -13.03
N ILE A 20 -9.14 0.53 -12.53
CA ILE A 20 -9.68 -0.78 -12.18
C ILE A 20 -10.44 -0.66 -10.85
N SER A 21 -11.75 -0.88 -10.89
CA SER A 21 -12.68 -0.86 -9.75
C SER A 21 -13.88 -1.75 -10.06
N LEU A 22 -14.69 -2.09 -9.06
CA LEU A 22 -15.91 -2.86 -9.25
C LEU A 22 -16.86 -2.21 -10.27
N GLU A 23 -16.98 -0.89 -10.24
CA GLU A 23 -17.83 -0.11 -11.15
C GLU A 23 -17.32 -0.14 -12.60
N ALA A 24 -16.01 -0.32 -12.79
CA ALA A 24 -15.42 -0.40 -14.12
C ALA A 24 -15.57 -1.79 -14.76
N LEU A 25 -15.85 -2.84 -13.97
CA LEU A 25 -15.98 -4.20 -14.47
C LEU A 25 -17.21 -4.36 -15.36
N ARG A 26 -17.10 -5.24 -16.36
CA ARG A 26 -18.16 -5.48 -17.34
C ARG A 26 -18.53 -6.95 -17.41
N LYS A 27 -19.74 -7.22 -17.89
CA LYS A 27 -20.22 -8.56 -18.28
C LYS A 27 -19.95 -9.62 -17.19
N ARG A 28 -19.16 -10.64 -17.53
CA ARG A 28 -18.84 -11.80 -16.72
C ARG A 28 -17.96 -11.42 -15.51
N ASP A 29 -16.98 -10.55 -15.71
CA ASP A 29 -16.07 -10.10 -14.64
C ASP A 29 -16.84 -9.42 -13.51
N LEU A 30 -17.81 -8.55 -13.85
CA LEU A 30 -18.69 -7.91 -12.87
C LEU A 30 -19.53 -8.95 -12.12
N SER A 31 -20.14 -9.88 -12.84
CA SER A 31 -21.03 -10.90 -12.28
C SER A 31 -20.29 -11.82 -11.30
N ILE A 32 -19.09 -12.28 -11.68
CA ILE A 32 -18.24 -13.12 -10.84
C ILE A 32 -17.77 -12.35 -9.60
N THR A 33 -17.33 -11.12 -9.78
CA THR A 33 -16.81 -10.30 -8.66
C THR A 33 -17.92 -9.99 -7.65
N GLN A 34 -19.13 -9.65 -8.11
CA GLN A 34 -20.27 -9.43 -7.23
C GLN A 34 -20.68 -10.70 -6.47
N ALA A 35 -20.73 -11.84 -7.15
CA ALA A 35 -21.04 -13.12 -6.52
C ALA A 35 -20.01 -13.46 -5.42
N LEU A 36 -18.71 -13.36 -5.71
CA LEU A 36 -17.66 -13.61 -4.72
C LEU A 36 -17.69 -12.59 -3.58
N ASN A 37 -17.97 -11.31 -3.86
CA ASN A 37 -18.08 -10.29 -2.83
C ASN A 37 -19.22 -10.62 -1.85
N SER A 38 -20.37 -11.08 -2.37
CA SER A 38 -21.51 -11.46 -1.54
C SER A 38 -21.24 -12.66 -0.62
N LEU A 39 -20.30 -13.54 -1.02
CA LEU A 39 -19.92 -14.73 -0.25
C LEU A 39 -18.71 -14.51 0.67
N SER A 40 -17.96 -13.42 0.47
CA SER A 40 -16.69 -13.14 1.15
C SER A 40 -16.78 -13.19 2.67
N GLY A 41 -17.78 -12.51 3.25
CA GLY A 41 -18.01 -12.49 4.69
C GLY A 41 -18.42 -13.85 5.27
N GLN A 42 -19.20 -14.64 4.52
CA GLN A 42 -19.69 -15.94 4.97
C GLN A 42 -18.61 -17.03 4.90
N LEU A 43 -17.73 -16.95 3.90
CA LEU A 43 -16.67 -17.94 3.65
C LEU A 43 -15.29 -17.53 4.19
N GLY A 44 -15.17 -16.34 4.76
CA GLY A 44 -13.95 -15.90 5.45
C GLY A 44 -12.78 -15.56 4.51
N PHE A 45 -13.06 -14.94 3.37
CA PHE A 45 -12.04 -14.41 2.47
C PHE A 45 -12.30 -12.95 2.12
N GLU A 46 -11.29 -12.27 1.61
CA GLU A 46 -11.39 -10.94 0.98
C GLU A 46 -11.04 -11.08 -0.50
N ILE A 47 -11.64 -10.23 -1.33
CA ILE A 47 -11.31 -10.15 -2.76
C ILE A 47 -10.76 -8.78 -3.13
N PHE A 48 -9.81 -8.79 -4.05
CA PHE A 48 -9.15 -7.61 -4.57
C PHE A 48 -9.09 -7.68 -6.09
N LEU A 49 -8.99 -6.52 -6.72
CA LEU A 49 -8.67 -6.44 -8.14
C LEU A 49 -7.17 -6.19 -8.28
N ALA A 50 -6.54 -6.82 -9.26
CA ALA A 50 -5.10 -6.75 -9.41
C ALA A 50 -4.68 -6.68 -10.88
N VAL A 51 -3.49 -6.12 -11.06
CA VAL A 51 -2.71 -6.25 -12.29
C VAL A 51 -1.57 -7.20 -11.97
N LEU A 52 -1.56 -8.34 -12.66
CA LEU A 52 -0.52 -9.34 -12.53
C LEU A 52 0.51 -9.16 -13.65
N ASP A 53 1.77 -9.18 -13.26
CA ASP A 53 2.89 -9.19 -14.19
C ASP A 53 3.56 -10.57 -14.18
N LYS A 54 3.82 -11.09 -15.39
CA LYS A 54 4.73 -12.20 -15.65
C LYS A 54 5.97 -11.65 -16.34
N GLU A 55 7.12 -11.81 -15.71
CA GLU A 55 8.42 -11.40 -16.26
C GLU A 55 9.19 -12.65 -16.69
N LEU A 56 9.60 -12.69 -17.95
CA LEU A 56 10.47 -13.72 -18.51
C LEU A 56 11.82 -13.10 -18.86
N VAL A 57 12.90 -13.67 -18.35
CA VAL A 57 14.26 -13.30 -18.74
C VAL A 57 14.89 -14.48 -19.47
N GLY A 58 15.47 -14.19 -20.62
CA GLY A 58 16.02 -15.24 -21.47
C GLY A 58 17.01 -14.73 -22.49
N LEU A 59 17.68 -15.70 -23.12
CA LEU A 59 18.53 -15.50 -24.28
C LEU A 59 17.65 -15.18 -25.50
N CYS A 60 18.03 -14.15 -26.22
CA CYS A 60 17.41 -13.77 -27.47
C CYS A 60 18.09 -14.47 -28.63
N GLN A 61 17.36 -14.65 -29.72
CA GLN A 61 18.01 -14.90 -31.00
C GLN A 61 18.87 -13.68 -31.36
N ASP A 62 20.11 -13.93 -31.80
CA ASP A 62 20.90 -12.87 -32.44
C ASP A 62 20.07 -12.25 -33.56
N PRO A 63 20.15 -10.92 -33.76
CA PRO A 63 19.59 -10.36 -34.97
C PRO A 63 20.35 -11.07 -36.09
N LYS A 64 19.64 -11.81 -36.96
CA LYS A 64 20.28 -12.38 -38.16
C LYS A 64 21.08 -11.22 -38.75
N PRO A 65 22.40 -11.35 -38.92
CA PRO A 65 23.16 -10.29 -39.56
C PRO A 65 22.44 -10.06 -40.88
N VAL A 66 21.93 -8.85 -41.08
CA VAL A 66 21.54 -8.42 -42.41
C VAL A 66 22.85 -8.50 -43.17
N SER A 67 23.02 -9.61 -43.90
CA SER A 67 24.20 -9.86 -44.71
C SER A 67 24.31 -8.69 -45.66
N TRP A 68 25.29 -7.82 -45.44
CA TRP A 68 25.69 -6.79 -46.40
C TRP A 68 26.47 -7.39 -47.58
N TYR A 69 26.32 -8.70 -47.82
CA TYR A 69 26.78 -9.38 -49.01
C TYR A 69 25.60 -9.98 -49.78
N THR A 70 24.98 -9.16 -50.59
CA THR A 70 24.64 -9.52 -51.98
C THR A 70 24.92 -8.29 -52.83
N SER A 71 26.15 -8.23 -53.33
CA SER A 71 26.47 -7.55 -54.58
C SER A 71 25.50 -8.01 -55.66
N ASP A 72 24.97 -7.05 -56.41
CA ASP A 72 24.44 -7.18 -57.76
C ASP A 72 23.59 -8.42 -58.06
N GLN A 73 22.26 -8.25 -57.98
CA GLN A 73 21.35 -8.58 -59.08
C GLN A 73 19.91 -8.20 -58.72
N HIS A 74 19.34 -7.33 -59.55
CA HIS A 74 17.92 -7.10 -59.81
C HIS A 74 16.91 -7.74 -58.84
N ILE A 75 16.39 -6.93 -57.92
CA ILE A 75 15.00 -7.09 -57.48
C ILE A 75 14.32 -5.73 -57.65
N GLU A 76 13.48 -5.69 -58.67
CA GLU A 76 12.58 -4.60 -59.02
C GLU A 76 11.75 -4.15 -57.81
N GLU A 77 11.46 -2.86 -57.85
CA GLU A 77 10.46 -2.14 -57.07
C GLU A 77 9.14 -2.92 -56.95
N TYR A 78 8.95 -3.57 -55.81
CA TYR A 78 7.62 -3.72 -55.22
C TYR A 78 7.69 -3.15 -53.81
N PHE A 79 7.36 -1.85 -53.70
CA PHE A 79 6.90 -1.26 -52.45
C PHE A 79 5.56 -1.91 -52.08
N THR A 80 5.63 -3.08 -51.43
CA THR A 80 4.52 -3.64 -50.68
C THR A 80 4.93 -3.64 -49.23
N GLU A 81 4.38 -2.66 -48.51
CA GLU A 81 4.23 -2.56 -47.06
C GLU A 81 5.42 -3.08 -46.26
N GLU A 82 6.25 -2.17 -45.73
CA GLU A 82 7.22 -2.50 -44.69
C GLU A 82 6.54 -3.43 -43.67
N PRO A 83 7.03 -4.68 -43.49
CA PRO A 83 6.50 -5.51 -42.44
C PRO A 83 6.80 -4.77 -41.16
N LYS A 84 5.77 -4.18 -40.53
CA LYS A 84 5.84 -3.46 -39.25
C LYS A 84 6.77 -4.26 -38.37
N ARG A 85 8.02 -3.78 -38.23
CA ARG A 85 9.08 -4.55 -37.58
C ARG A 85 8.55 -4.90 -36.21
N VAL A 86 8.32 -6.19 -36.00
CA VAL A 86 7.96 -6.73 -34.69
C VAL A 86 9.21 -6.51 -33.84
N ASN A 87 9.30 -5.34 -33.20
CA ASN A 87 10.48 -4.86 -32.47
C ASN A 87 10.65 -5.60 -31.12
N PHE A 88 10.37 -6.89 -31.07
CA PHE A 88 10.69 -7.72 -29.92
C PHE A 88 11.40 -8.99 -30.38
N ARG A 89 12.56 -9.27 -29.78
CA ARG A 89 13.30 -10.49 -30.06
C ARG A 89 12.63 -11.65 -29.33
N VAL A 90 12.31 -12.71 -30.05
CA VAL A 90 11.76 -13.92 -29.43
C VAL A 90 12.83 -14.53 -28.51
N LEU A 91 12.46 -14.87 -27.27
CA LEU A 91 13.33 -15.59 -26.35
C LEU A 91 13.50 -17.01 -26.84
N LYS A 92 14.75 -17.42 -27.10
CA LYS A 92 15.12 -18.79 -27.48
C LYS A 92 15.14 -19.71 -26.28
N HIS A 93 15.62 -19.20 -25.15
CA HIS A 93 15.73 -19.95 -23.90
C HIS A 93 15.39 -19.03 -22.73
N VAL A 94 14.39 -19.42 -21.95
CA VAL A 94 13.98 -18.71 -20.72
C VAL A 94 14.65 -19.41 -19.55
N PHE A 95 15.48 -18.67 -18.81
CA PHE A 95 16.13 -19.19 -17.61
C PHE A 95 15.57 -18.57 -16.32
N GLU A 96 14.81 -17.48 -16.42
CA GLU A 96 14.13 -16.87 -15.28
C GLU A 96 12.66 -16.57 -15.61
N LYS A 97 11.79 -16.92 -14.67
CA LYS A 97 10.34 -16.75 -14.79
C LYS A 97 9.79 -16.31 -13.44
N ASN A 98 9.33 -15.06 -13.38
CA ASN A 98 8.83 -14.47 -12.16
C ASN A 98 7.40 -13.97 -12.32
N TYR A 99 6.60 -14.11 -11.26
CA TYR A 99 5.24 -13.60 -11.18
C TYR A 99 5.12 -12.61 -10.02
N ARG A 100 4.32 -11.57 -10.23
CA ARG A 100 4.04 -10.57 -9.20
C ARG A 100 2.67 -9.93 -9.38
N ILE A 101 2.12 -9.44 -8.29
CA ILE A 101 1.07 -8.42 -8.33
C ILE A 101 1.78 -7.08 -8.52
N ALA A 102 1.64 -6.49 -9.70
CA ALA A 102 2.16 -5.16 -9.97
C ALA A 102 1.42 -4.12 -9.13
N THR A 103 0.09 -4.19 -9.15
CA THR A 103 -0.82 -3.29 -8.44
C THR A 103 -1.99 -4.10 -7.90
N LEU A 104 -2.32 -3.92 -6.62
CA LEU A 104 -3.46 -4.49 -5.93
C LEU A 104 -4.37 -3.35 -5.48
N VAL A 105 -5.66 -3.42 -5.78
CA VAL A 105 -6.65 -2.43 -5.38
C VAL A 105 -7.85 -3.08 -4.70
N GLY A 106 -8.52 -2.32 -3.84
CA GLY A 106 -9.83 -2.68 -3.31
C GLY A 106 -10.91 -2.63 -4.40
N LEU A 107 -12.10 -3.14 -4.09
CA LEU A 107 -13.24 -3.07 -5.01
C LEU A 107 -13.69 -1.63 -5.30
N ASP A 108 -13.35 -0.69 -4.43
CA ASP A 108 -13.54 0.74 -4.59
C ASP A 108 -12.50 1.40 -5.53
N GLY A 109 -11.53 0.64 -6.03
CA GLY A 109 -10.44 1.13 -6.88
C GLY A 109 -9.31 1.83 -6.11
N ASN A 110 -9.38 1.87 -4.77
CA ASN A 110 -8.28 2.43 -3.99
C ASN A 110 -7.10 1.45 -3.95
N LEU A 111 -5.89 1.97 -4.16
CA LEU A 111 -4.67 1.18 -4.04
C LEU A 111 -4.59 0.52 -2.66
N VAL A 112 -4.19 -0.77 -2.60
CA VAL A 112 -3.98 -1.56 -1.36
C VAL A 112 -2.53 -2.00 -1.21
N ALA A 113 -1.88 -2.41 -2.30
CA ALA A 113 -0.48 -2.80 -2.29
C ALA A 113 0.12 -2.78 -3.70
N GLU A 114 1.44 -2.70 -3.80
CA GLU A 114 2.15 -2.85 -5.06
C GLU A 114 3.35 -3.78 -4.93
N ASN A 115 3.72 -4.40 -6.05
CA ASN A 115 4.92 -5.25 -6.18
C ASN A 115 4.97 -6.42 -5.18
N LEU A 116 3.83 -7.07 -4.91
CA LEU A 116 3.79 -8.29 -4.11
C LEU A 116 4.25 -9.50 -4.93
N CYS A 117 5.06 -10.37 -4.35
CA CYS A 117 5.49 -11.58 -5.04
C CYS A 117 4.39 -12.64 -5.09
N LEU A 118 4.32 -13.33 -6.24
CA LEU A 118 3.40 -14.44 -6.44
C LEU A 118 4.16 -15.69 -6.85
N ASN A 119 3.70 -16.82 -6.33
CA ASN A 119 4.09 -18.13 -6.81
C ASN A 119 3.15 -18.53 -7.96
N GLU A 120 3.67 -19.14 -9.02
CA GLU A 120 2.86 -19.61 -10.14
C GLU A 120 1.72 -20.56 -9.73
N SER A 121 1.93 -21.36 -8.69
CA SER A 121 0.94 -22.31 -8.18
C SER A 121 -0.36 -21.68 -7.66
N VAL A 122 -0.41 -20.37 -7.44
CA VAL A 122 -1.62 -19.65 -7.01
C VAL A 122 -2.50 -19.22 -8.18
N LEU A 123 -2.02 -19.33 -9.41
CA LEU A 123 -2.77 -19.01 -10.62
C LEU A 123 -3.70 -20.17 -10.95
N LEU A 124 -5.01 -19.91 -11.03
CA LEU A 124 -6.00 -20.94 -11.38
C LEU A 124 -5.89 -21.40 -12.84
N GLU A 125 -5.35 -20.54 -13.70
CA GLU A 125 -5.14 -20.82 -15.12
C GLU A 125 -3.63 -20.83 -15.43
N THR A 126 -3.11 -21.99 -15.82
CA THR A 126 -1.69 -22.17 -16.20
C THR A 126 -1.30 -21.37 -17.45
N ASP A 127 -2.27 -21.06 -18.31
CA ASP A 127 -2.06 -20.42 -19.62
C ASP A 127 -2.56 -18.98 -19.70
N GLY A 128 -2.87 -18.36 -18.56
CA GLY A 128 -3.53 -17.05 -18.52
C GLY A 128 -2.77 -15.89 -19.18
N PHE A 129 -1.49 -16.06 -19.52
CA PHE A 129 -0.70 -15.03 -20.23
C PHE A 129 -0.50 -15.31 -21.72
N ASN A 130 -0.97 -16.44 -22.25
CA ASN A 130 -0.65 -16.88 -23.62
C ASN A 130 -1.29 -15.99 -24.70
N ALA A 131 -2.41 -15.35 -24.41
CA ALA A 131 -3.07 -14.40 -25.31
C ALA A 131 -2.48 -12.98 -25.26
N VAL A 132 -1.55 -12.70 -24.34
CA VAL A 132 -1.01 -11.36 -24.10
C VAL A 132 0.30 -11.17 -24.86
N LYS A 133 0.44 -10.04 -25.56
CA LYS A 133 1.70 -9.69 -26.22
C LYS A 133 2.69 -9.12 -25.19
N PRO A 134 3.96 -9.56 -25.20
CA PRO A 134 4.95 -9.03 -24.26
C PRO A 134 5.32 -7.59 -24.59
N LYS A 135 5.61 -6.81 -23.55
CA LYS A 135 6.36 -5.55 -23.62
C LYS A 135 7.83 -5.86 -23.34
N VAL A 136 8.74 -5.45 -24.22
CA VAL A 136 10.19 -5.59 -23.97
C VAL A 136 10.61 -4.51 -22.99
N LYS A 137 11.12 -4.93 -21.83
CA LYS A 137 11.54 -4.04 -20.73
C LYS A 137 13.00 -3.62 -20.86
N GLY A 138 13.81 -4.40 -21.57
CA GLY A 138 15.21 -4.10 -21.84
C GLY A 138 15.91 -5.22 -22.63
N GLU A 139 16.98 -4.86 -23.33
CA GLU A 139 17.93 -5.78 -23.95
C GLU A 139 19.29 -5.59 -23.26
N ASN A 140 19.93 -6.69 -22.84
CA ASN A 140 21.25 -6.69 -22.24
C ASN A 140 22.15 -7.70 -22.97
N LYS A 141 23.44 -7.73 -22.65
CA LYS A 141 24.32 -8.84 -23.01
C LYS A 141 24.81 -9.52 -21.74
N MET A 142 24.60 -10.83 -21.64
CA MET A 142 25.19 -11.68 -20.61
C MET A 142 26.18 -12.60 -21.31
N ASP A 143 27.45 -12.55 -20.90
CA ASP A 143 28.53 -13.35 -21.50
C ASP A 143 28.62 -13.23 -23.04
N SER A 144 28.36 -12.03 -23.56
CA SER A 144 28.32 -11.68 -24.99
C SER A 144 27.09 -12.18 -25.78
N GLU A 145 26.19 -12.95 -25.17
CA GLU A 145 24.91 -13.34 -25.77
C GLU A 145 23.81 -12.31 -25.47
N PRO A 146 22.96 -11.96 -26.46
CA PRO A 146 21.87 -11.03 -26.24
C PRO A 146 20.82 -11.64 -25.32
N THR A 147 20.41 -10.89 -24.31
CA THR A 147 19.33 -11.24 -23.38
C THR A 147 18.23 -10.20 -23.49
N ALA A 148 16.97 -10.60 -23.32
CA ALA A 148 15.88 -9.65 -23.16
C ALA A 148 14.96 -10.06 -22.02
N THR A 149 14.27 -9.04 -21.52
CA THR A 149 13.22 -9.20 -20.51
C THR A 149 11.88 -8.92 -21.16
N HIS A 150 11.01 -9.93 -21.20
CA HIS A 150 9.63 -9.82 -21.65
C HIS A 150 8.71 -9.67 -20.46
N LEU A 151 7.89 -8.62 -20.46
CA LEU A 151 6.89 -8.37 -19.45
C LEU A 151 5.49 -8.54 -20.03
N PHE A 152 4.72 -9.45 -19.45
CA PHE A 152 3.31 -9.64 -19.77
C PHE A 152 2.48 -9.13 -18.60
N SER A 153 1.44 -8.35 -18.88
CA SER A 153 0.56 -7.80 -17.84
C SER A 153 -0.87 -8.21 -18.14
N ARG A 154 -1.60 -8.69 -17.13
CA ARG A 154 -3.02 -9.04 -17.25
C ARG A 154 -3.75 -8.73 -15.96
N THR A 155 -5.04 -8.39 -16.06
CA THR A 155 -5.88 -8.15 -14.89
C THR A 155 -6.46 -9.42 -14.30
N ALA A 156 -6.58 -9.46 -12.98
CA ALA A 156 -7.05 -10.62 -12.23
C ALA A 156 -7.83 -10.21 -10.99
N LEU A 157 -8.69 -11.12 -10.53
CA LEU A 157 -9.24 -11.13 -9.19
C LEU A 157 -8.30 -11.92 -8.27
N VAL A 158 -7.94 -11.33 -7.13
CA VAL A 158 -7.11 -11.98 -6.10
C VAL A 158 -8.00 -12.27 -4.90
N ILE A 159 -8.04 -13.54 -4.50
CA ILE A 159 -8.85 -14.04 -3.39
C ILE A 159 -7.90 -14.42 -2.26
N VAL A 160 -8.07 -13.81 -1.09
CA VAL A 160 -7.17 -13.97 0.06
C VAL A 160 -7.98 -14.43 1.26
N PRO A 161 -7.70 -15.59 1.86
CA PRO A 161 -8.31 -15.96 3.14
C PRO A 161 -8.05 -14.88 4.20
N GLN A 162 -9.07 -14.47 4.96
CA GLN A 162 -8.94 -13.36 5.92
C GLN A 162 -7.84 -13.62 6.96
N ARG A 163 -7.68 -14.88 7.36
CA ARG A 163 -6.61 -15.34 8.28
C ARG A 163 -5.19 -15.17 7.73
N SER A 164 -5.06 -15.09 6.40
CA SER A 164 -3.78 -15.00 5.69
C SER A 164 -3.46 -13.59 5.22
N LEU A 165 -4.36 -12.61 5.42
CA LEU A 165 -4.17 -11.23 4.94
C LEU A 165 -2.85 -10.61 5.41
N SER A 166 -2.51 -10.75 6.68
CA SER A 166 -1.25 -10.22 7.20
C SER A 166 -0.04 -10.89 6.53
N ALA A 167 -0.02 -12.21 6.44
CA ALA A 167 1.06 -12.95 5.79
C ALA A 167 1.17 -12.63 4.29
N PHE A 168 0.04 -12.44 3.62
CA PHE A 168 -0.05 -12.06 2.21
C PHE A 168 0.60 -10.69 1.97
N PHE A 169 0.26 -9.67 2.76
CA PHE A 169 0.87 -8.33 2.62
C PHE A 169 2.34 -8.27 3.03
N GLN A 170 2.79 -9.18 3.91
CA GLN A 170 4.19 -9.28 4.31
C GLN A 170 5.08 -9.98 3.28
N HIS A 171 4.49 -10.60 2.26
CA HIS A 171 5.25 -11.37 1.28
C HIS A 171 5.96 -10.45 0.28
N THR A 172 7.26 -10.26 0.51
CA THR A 172 8.08 -9.37 -0.31
C THR A 172 9.02 -10.12 -1.23
N PRO A 173 9.43 -9.49 -2.34
CA PRO A 173 10.28 -10.14 -3.33
C PRO A 173 11.57 -10.71 -2.75
N GLU A 174 11.83 -11.97 -3.12
CA GLU A 174 13.16 -12.56 -3.02
C GLU A 174 14.13 -11.81 -3.94
N ARG A 175 15.42 -11.87 -3.59
CA ARG A 175 16.53 -11.01 -4.03
C ARG A 175 16.81 -10.92 -5.55
N GLY A 176 15.99 -11.52 -6.42
CA GLY A 176 16.10 -11.48 -7.88
C GLY A 176 15.68 -10.15 -8.50
N PHE A 177 14.73 -9.42 -7.90
CA PHE A 177 14.28 -8.12 -8.39
C PHE A 177 15.21 -6.98 -7.95
N ARG A 178 16.46 -6.98 -8.44
CA ARG A 178 17.30 -5.79 -8.39
C ARG A 178 16.70 -4.73 -9.31
N LYS A 179 15.91 -3.80 -8.76
CA LYS A 179 16.05 -2.34 -8.99
C LYS A 179 14.87 -1.46 -8.59
N ASN A 180 13.71 -2.01 -8.23
CA ASN A 180 12.63 -1.17 -7.69
C ASN A 180 12.27 -1.66 -6.28
N PRO A 181 12.72 -0.97 -5.21
CA PRO A 181 12.09 -1.15 -3.91
C PRO A 181 10.57 -0.97 -4.06
N ILE A 182 9.80 -1.64 -3.19
CA ILE A 182 8.37 -1.40 -3.01
C ILE A 182 8.19 0.12 -2.97
N LYS A 183 7.60 0.69 -4.03
CA LYS A 183 7.45 2.15 -4.09
C LYS A 183 6.47 2.62 -3.04
N ASP A 184 5.55 1.75 -2.60
CA ASP A 184 4.58 2.05 -1.56
C ASP A 184 4.13 0.83 -0.74
N PRO A 185 4.50 0.73 0.54
CA PRO A 185 3.75 -0.05 1.54
C PRO A 185 2.41 0.61 1.93
N GLN A 186 2.00 1.66 1.21
CA GLN A 186 1.19 2.80 1.67
C GLN A 186 -0.32 2.58 1.83
N SER A 187 -0.85 1.36 1.71
CA SER A 187 -2.31 1.20 1.83
C SER A 187 -2.84 -0.14 2.33
N ALA A 188 -2.00 -1.11 2.65
CA ALA A 188 -2.47 -2.34 3.29
C ALA A 188 -2.84 -2.09 4.77
N ALA A 189 -2.11 -1.20 5.46
CA ALA A 189 -2.46 -0.78 6.82
C ALA A 189 -3.74 0.05 6.83
N GLY A 190 -3.86 1.05 5.95
CA GLY A 190 -5.09 1.83 5.78
C GLY A 190 -6.29 0.96 5.39
N PHE A 191 -6.09 -0.04 4.53
CA PHE A 191 -7.12 -1.03 4.20
C PHE A 191 -7.56 -1.84 5.43
N LEU A 192 -6.61 -2.45 6.16
CA LEU A 192 -6.91 -3.24 7.36
C LEU A 192 -7.59 -2.40 8.44
N ALA A 193 -7.16 -1.15 8.61
CA ALA A 193 -7.78 -0.19 9.51
C ALA A 193 -9.25 0.05 9.17
N LYS A 194 -9.55 0.41 7.92
CA LYS A 194 -10.93 0.61 7.44
C LYS A 194 -11.76 -0.66 7.52
N ALA A 195 -11.19 -1.80 7.16
CA ALA A 195 -11.87 -3.09 7.23
C ALA A 195 -12.28 -3.45 8.65
N SER A 196 -11.44 -3.13 9.65
CA SER A 196 -11.72 -3.34 11.08
C SER A 196 -12.87 -2.49 11.62
N LEU A 197 -13.27 -1.42 10.91
CA LEU A 197 -14.35 -0.52 11.32
C LEU A 197 -15.70 -0.83 10.67
N ARG A 198 -15.79 -1.88 9.82
CA ARG A 198 -17.05 -2.30 9.20
C ARG A 198 -18.01 -2.85 10.28
N PRO A 199 -19.34 -2.63 10.19
CA PRO A 199 -20.30 -3.04 11.23
C PRO A 199 -20.33 -4.54 11.57
N GLN A 200 -19.84 -5.39 10.67
CA GLN A 200 -19.72 -6.84 10.85
C GLN A 200 -18.29 -7.31 10.57
N ALA A 201 -17.29 -6.46 10.87
CA ALA A 201 -15.89 -6.82 10.70
C ALA A 201 -15.56 -8.02 11.60
N PRO A 202 -15.05 -9.12 11.05
CA PRO A 202 -14.47 -10.19 11.85
C PRO A 202 -13.29 -9.68 12.70
N ASP A 203 -13.17 -10.18 13.93
CA ASP A 203 -12.09 -9.83 14.88
C ASP A 203 -10.68 -10.02 14.28
N ILE A 204 -10.58 -10.88 13.26
CA ILE A 204 -9.34 -11.18 12.55
C ILE A 204 -8.70 -9.94 11.90
N TYR A 205 -9.47 -8.93 11.50
CA TYR A 205 -8.92 -7.68 10.94
C TYR A 205 -8.23 -6.86 12.04
N SER A 206 -8.84 -6.78 13.22
CA SER A 206 -8.25 -6.12 14.39
C SER A 206 -7.03 -6.86 14.95
N ASP A 207 -6.95 -8.18 14.78
CA ASP A 207 -5.78 -8.97 15.14
C ASP A 207 -4.64 -8.84 14.12
N ASN A 208 -4.98 -8.76 12.83
CA ASN A 208 -4.02 -8.64 11.74
C ASN A 208 -3.33 -7.27 11.70
N LEU A 209 -4.06 -6.21 12.06
CA LEU A 209 -3.57 -4.83 11.95
C LEU A 209 -2.31 -4.56 12.83
N PRO A 210 -2.28 -4.88 14.15
CA PRO A 210 -1.08 -4.73 14.97
C PRO A 210 0.11 -5.55 14.47
N ASN A 211 -0.13 -6.76 13.99
CA ASN A 211 0.92 -7.63 13.46
C ASN A 211 1.53 -7.06 12.18
N TYR A 212 0.68 -6.52 11.29
CA TYR A 212 1.15 -5.85 10.08
C TYR A 212 1.92 -4.56 10.40
N CYS A 213 1.40 -3.72 11.29
CA CYS A 213 2.10 -2.51 11.75
C CYS A 213 3.46 -2.84 12.36
N ARG A 214 3.57 -3.93 13.14
CA ARG A 214 4.85 -4.37 13.72
C ARG A 214 5.83 -4.80 12.65
N HIS A 215 5.39 -5.58 11.67
CA HIS A 215 6.23 -5.98 10.55
C HIS A 215 6.78 -4.79 9.76
N VAL A 216 5.94 -3.79 9.50
CA VAL A 216 6.34 -2.53 8.83
C VAL A 216 7.39 -1.81 9.68
N SER A 217 7.20 -1.69 10.99
CA SER A 217 8.17 -1.09 11.91
C SER A 217 9.50 -1.84 11.98
N ASP A 218 9.49 -3.18 12.05
CA ASP A 218 10.69 -4.01 12.16
C ASP A 218 11.58 -3.91 10.91
N ARG A 219 10.96 -3.82 9.72
CA ARG A 219 11.70 -3.58 8.47
C ARG A 219 12.44 -2.24 8.47
N ARG A 220 11.90 -1.21 9.13
CA ARG A 220 12.58 0.09 9.27
C ARG A 220 13.89 -0.06 10.05
N GLY A 221 13.88 -0.83 11.14
CA GLY A 221 15.06 -1.05 11.99
C GLY A 221 16.27 -1.64 11.25
N MET A 222 16.03 -2.44 10.20
CA MET A 222 17.11 -3.00 9.37
C MET A 222 17.68 -2.02 8.34
N GLN A 223 16.89 -1.08 7.81
CA GLN A 223 17.34 -0.12 6.79
C GLN A 223 18.23 1.00 7.35
N TYR A 224 18.08 1.35 8.64
CA TYR A 224 18.93 2.35 9.30
C TYR A 224 20.42 1.97 9.39
N ARG A 225 20.79 0.68 9.21
CA ARG A 225 22.20 0.25 9.14
C ARG A 225 22.86 0.45 7.77
N GLY A 226 22.10 0.88 6.75
CA GLY A 226 22.55 0.93 5.35
C GLY A 226 22.26 2.26 4.65
N GLY A 227 22.52 3.40 5.29
CA GLY A 227 22.84 4.69 4.63
C GLY A 227 21.86 5.32 3.63
N THR A 228 20.66 4.79 3.40
CA THR A 228 19.68 5.36 2.45
C THR A 228 18.33 5.59 3.12
N GLN A 229 17.95 6.87 3.26
CA GLN A 229 16.72 7.35 3.90
C GLN A 229 15.44 7.12 3.06
N ASN A 230 15.33 6.03 2.30
CA ASN A 230 14.15 5.76 1.47
C ASN A 230 13.28 4.63 2.05
N GLY A 231 13.18 4.57 3.38
CA GLY A 231 12.56 3.46 4.09
C GLY A 231 11.11 3.69 4.47
N THR A 232 10.20 3.26 3.59
CA THR A 232 8.86 2.70 3.91
C THR A 232 8.22 3.18 5.23
N SER A 233 7.93 4.48 5.34
CA SER A 233 6.98 4.95 6.34
C SER A 233 5.55 4.61 5.90
N LEU A 234 4.62 4.47 6.85
CA LEU A 234 3.21 4.55 6.50
C LEU A 234 2.96 5.97 5.94
N SER A 235 1.96 6.11 5.09
CA SER A 235 1.53 7.44 4.65
C SER A 235 0.88 8.16 5.84
N GLU A 236 0.93 9.49 5.87
CA GLU A 236 0.28 10.29 6.91
C GLU A 236 -1.22 9.93 7.06
N LYS A 237 -1.85 9.60 5.93
CA LYS A 237 -3.24 9.15 5.85
C LYS A 237 -3.43 7.78 6.50
N ASP A 238 -2.58 6.80 6.18
CA ASP A 238 -2.65 5.47 6.77
C ASP A 238 -2.41 5.49 8.28
N ASP A 239 -1.43 6.29 8.73
CA ASP A 239 -1.18 6.48 10.15
C ASP A 239 -2.40 7.06 10.88
N SER A 240 -3.07 8.03 10.26
CA SER A 240 -4.33 8.57 10.77
C SER A 240 -5.44 7.51 10.81
N ASP A 241 -5.60 6.71 9.76
CA ASP A 241 -6.62 5.64 9.69
C ASP A 241 -6.35 4.57 10.76
N VAL A 242 -5.09 4.16 10.96
CA VAL A 242 -4.69 3.17 11.98
C VAL A 242 -4.89 3.71 13.39
N LEU A 243 -4.48 4.95 13.68
CA LEU A 243 -4.64 5.56 15.00
C LEU A 243 -6.11 5.78 15.35
N TYR A 244 -6.91 6.26 14.40
CA TYR A 244 -8.36 6.38 14.57
C TYR A 244 -9.00 5.01 14.84
N THR A 245 -8.58 3.98 14.10
CA THR A 245 -9.07 2.61 14.30
C THR A 245 -8.68 2.07 15.67
N ALA A 246 -7.45 2.29 16.11
CA ALA A 246 -6.98 1.87 17.43
C ALA A 246 -7.81 2.49 18.56
N LEU A 247 -8.14 3.79 18.46
CA LEU A 247 -9.00 4.47 19.43
C LEU A 247 -10.43 3.91 19.41
N ARG A 248 -11.00 3.73 18.22
CA ARG A 248 -12.38 3.24 18.06
C ARG A 248 -12.54 1.80 18.54
N LEU A 249 -11.51 0.97 18.43
CA LEU A 249 -11.48 -0.39 18.95
C LEU A 249 -11.01 -0.48 20.41
N GLY A 250 -10.64 0.63 21.06
CA GLY A 250 -10.07 0.63 22.41
C GLY A 250 -8.70 -0.04 22.52
N ASN A 251 -8.00 -0.27 21.39
CA ASN A 251 -6.71 -0.92 21.35
C ASN A 251 -5.57 0.10 21.59
N LEU A 252 -5.43 0.51 22.85
CA LEU A 252 -4.40 1.48 23.26
C LEU A 252 -2.97 0.96 23.05
N GLY A 253 -2.76 -0.36 23.00
CA GLY A 253 -1.46 -0.95 22.70
C GLY A 253 -1.01 -0.70 21.26
N LEU A 254 -1.93 -0.83 20.29
CA LEU A 254 -1.68 -0.46 18.90
C LEU A 254 -1.43 1.05 18.76
N PHE A 255 -2.23 1.86 19.47
CA PHE A 255 -2.07 3.31 19.50
C PHE A 255 -0.66 3.71 19.99
N ASP A 256 -0.21 3.12 21.11
CA ASP A 256 1.12 3.36 21.66
C ASP A 256 2.25 2.93 20.70
N GLN A 257 2.06 1.81 20.00
CA GLN A 257 3.03 1.32 19.04
C GLN A 257 3.22 2.30 17.87
N VAL A 258 2.12 2.80 17.30
CA VAL A 258 2.17 3.75 16.18
C VAL A 258 2.71 5.12 16.64
N LEU A 259 2.28 5.62 17.80
CA LEU A 259 2.79 6.88 18.35
C LEU A 259 4.30 6.84 18.64
N LYS A 260 4.84 5.71 19.13
CA LYS A 260 6.29 5.56 19.35
C LYS A 260 7.09 5.72 18.06
N GLU A 261 6.55 5.26 16.93
CA GLU A 261 7.20 5.43 15.63
C GLU A 261 7.15 6.88 15.14
N HIS A 262 6.02 7.58 15.32
CA HIS A 262 5.91 9.00 15.00
C HIS A 262 6.78 9.90 15.87
N ARG A 263 6.92 9.54 17.15
CA ARG A 263 7.84 10.24 18.07
C ARG A 263 9.27 10.26 17.55
N ARG A 264 9.73 9.20 16.88
CA ARG A 264 11.07 9.16 16.26
C ARG A 264 11.20 10.14 15.09
N LEU A 265 10.10 10.43 14.40
CA LEU A 265 10.04 11.34 13.26
C LEU A 265 9.77 12.80 13.67
N GLY A 266 9.37 13.04 14.92
CA GLY A 266 9.15 14.37 15.49
C GLY A 266 7.93 15.10 14.93
N GLN A 267 6.99 14.38 14.31
CA GLN A 267 5.76 14.94 13.73
C GLN A 267 4.56 14.11 14.17
N VAL A 268 3.45 14.80 14.50
CA VAL A 268 2.14 14.16 14.73
C VAL A 268 1.37 14.20 13.41
N PRO A 269 0.86 13.07 12.89
CA PRO A 269 0.08 13.09 11.66
C PRO A 269 -1.16 13.98 11.81
N ARG A 270 -1.41 14.87 10.84
CA ARG A 270 -2.43 15.93 10.97
C ARG A 270 -3.84 15.37 11.18
N GLY A 271 -4.16 14.22 10.60
CA GLY A 271 -5.48 13.58 10.73
C GLY A 271 -5.77 12.95 12.10
N VAL A 272 -4.73 12.68 12.91
CA VAL A 272 -4.87 11.99 14.19
C VAL A 272 -5.64 12.82 15.20
N ILE A 273 -5.39 14.13 15.21
CA ILE A 273 -6.03 15.05 16.14
C ILE A 273 -7.52 15.19 15.83
N GLY A 274 -7.88 15.34 14.55
CA GLY A 274 -9.28 15.31 14.13
C GLY A 274 -9.97 13.97 14.47
N GLY A 275 -9.24 12.86 14.34
CA GLY A 275 -9.71 11.54 14.75
C GLY A 275 -9.95 11.41 16.26
N ILE A 276 -9.03 11.91 17.09
CA ILE A 276 -9.15 11.95 18.56
C ILE A 276 -10.35 12.80 18.96
N LEU A 277 -10.49 14.00 18.41
CA LEU A 277 -11.61 14.88 18.74
C LEU A 277 -12.96 14.25 18.37
N LYS A 278 -13.07 13.64 17.18
CA LYS A 278 -14.26 12.85 16.81
C LYS A 278 -14.52 11.67 17.74
N TRP A 279 -13.47 11.04 18.27
CA TRP A 279 -13.60 9.95 19.23
C TRP A 279 -13.96 10.42 20.65
N LEU A 280 -13.64 11.65 21.01
CA LEU A 280 -14.09 12.27 22.26
C LEU A 280 -15.54 12.77 22.14
N ASP A 281 -15.98 13.17 20.95
CA ASP A 281 -17.32 13.70 20.66
C ASP A 281 -18.42 12.63 20.48
N PHE A 282 -18.14 11.36 20.80
CA PHE A 282 -19.20 10.34 20.79
C PHE A 282 -20.24 10.65 21.87
N ALA A 283 -21.52 10.53 21.50
CA ALA A 283 -22.67 10.86 22.33
C ALA A 283 -22.99 9.79 23.40
N ASP A 284 -21.99 9.32 24.13
CA ASP A 284 -22.17 8.37 25.25
C ASP A 284 -21.91 9.00 26.64
N GLY A 285 -21.44 10.25 26.67
CA GLY A 285 -21.18 10.98 27.92
C GLY A 285 -19.88 10.59 28.62
N GLU A 286 -19.03 9.76 28.02
CA GLU A 286 -17.77 9.29 28.63
C GLU A 286 -16.53 10.06 28.13
N SER A 287 -16.72 11.19 27.46
CA SER A 287 -15.65 11.97 26.80
C SER A 287 -14.48 12.30 27.72
N GLN A 288 -14.73 12.65 28.99
CA GLN A 288 -13.70 12.91 29.98
C GLN A 288 -12.89 11.66 30.33
N SER A 289 -13.57 10.54 30.60
CA SER A 289 -12.92 9.27 30.95
C SER A 289 -12.03 8.77 29.81
N ARG A 290 -12.53 8.86 28.57
CA ARG A 290 -11.79 8.55 27.35
C ARG A 290 -10.55 9.44 27.18
N PHE A 291 -10.69 10.73 27.45
CA PHE A 291 -9.58 11.66 27.41
C PHE A 291 -8.51 11.30 28.45
N ASP A 292 -8.91 11.00 29.68
CA ASP A 292 -7.98 10.62 30.75
C ASP A 292 -7.19 9.34 30.40
N GLN A 293 -7.77 8.40 29.66
CA GLN A 293 -7.08 7.19 29.19
C GLN A 293 -5.94 7.47 28.18
N ILE A 294 -6.07 8.53 27.38
CA ILE A 294 -5.08 8.88 26.35
C ILE A 294 -4.19 10.05 26.74
N LYS A 295 -4.55 10.82 27.78
CA LYS A 295 -3.85 12.03 28.21
C LYS A 295 -2.35 11.83 28.38
N SER A 296 -1.93 10.84 29.15
CA SER A 296 -0.49 10.55 29.37
C SER A 296 0.25 10.19 28.08
N ARG A 297 -0.45 9.66 27.07
CA ARG A 297 0.13 9.31 25.76
C ARG A 297 0.29 10.55 24.89
N LEU A 298 -0.65 11.49 24.99
CA LEU A 298 -0.56 12.80 24.34
C LEU A 298 0.56 13.64 24.95
N ASP A 299 0.73 13.59 26.28
CA ASP A 299 1.86 14.24 26.95
C ASP A 299 3.21 13.73 26.40
N ILE A 300 3.37 12.40 26.29
CA ILE A 300 4.57 11.78 25.70
C ILE A 300 4.78 12.21 24.24
N LEU A 301 3.70 12.35 23.48
CA LEU A 301 3.75 12.77 22.08
C LEU A 301 4.25 14.21 21.94
N ILE A 302 3.71 15.13 22.73
CA ILE A 302 4.12 16.54 22.74
C ILE A 302 5.56 16.68 23.25
N GLU A 303 5.92 15.99 24.32
CA GLU A 303 7.30 15.97 24.82
C GLU A 303 8.30 15.40 23.81
N GLY A 304 7.84 14.52 22.92
CA GLY A 304 8.60 13.98 21.81
C GLY A 304 8.97 14.98 20.72
N GLY A 305 8.30 16.15 20.65
CA GLY A 305 8.62 17.20 19.69
C GLY A 305 10.00 17.78 19.92
N ALA A 306 10.91 17.61 18.94
CA ALA A 306 12.31 18.02 19.06
C ALA A 306 12.53 19.52 19.27
N THR A 307 11.55 20.37 18.90
CA THR A 307 11.61 21.82 19.06
C THR A 307 10.33 22.36 19.69
N LEU A 308 10.42 23.49 20.41
CA LEU A 308 9.25 24.17 20.96
C LEU A 308 8.21 24.51 19.87
N SER A 309 8.67 24.86 18.67
CA SER A 309 7.80 25.13 17.52
C SER A 309 6.92 23.93 17.16
N LEU A 310 7.51 22.72 17.11
CA LEU A 310 6.76 21.48 16.83
C LEU A 310 5.76 21.15 17.95
N LYS A 311 6.14 21.39 19.21
CA LYS A 311 5.23 21.22 20.36
C LYS A 311 4.01 22.16 20.25
N LEU A 312 4.25 23.43 19.94
CA LEU A 312 3.21 24.45 19.77
C LEU A 312 2.35 24.20 18.53
N GLN A 313 2.93 23.71 17.43
CA GLN A 313 2.16 23.32 16.25
C GLN A 313 1.19 22.18 16.59
N THR A 314 1.66 21.16 17.32
CA THR A 314 0.84 20.03 17.77
C THR A 314 -0.32 20.50 18.65
N LEU A 315 -0.05 21.39 19.61
CA LEU A 315 -1.09 21.96 20.49
C LEU A 315 -2.09 22.84 19.73
N THR A 316 -1.60 23.68 18.80
CA THR A 316 -2.46 24.53 17.98
C THR A 316 -3.40 23.69 17.11
N SER A 317 -2.97 22.53 16.62
CA SER A 317 -3.86 21.62 15.88
C SER A 317 -4.97 21.00 16.73
N PHE A 318 -4.82 20.91 18.06
CA PHE A 318 -5.95 20.54 18.94
C PHE A 318 -6.92 21.71 19.15
N ALA A 319 -6.42 22.94 19.21
CA ALA A 319 -7.23 24.13 19.47
C ALA A 319 -7.98 24.66 18.24
N SER A 320 -7.43 24.45 17.03
CA SER A 320 -7.99 24.93 15.77
C SER A 320 -8.01 23.82 14.71
N PRO A 321 -9.06 22.98 14.68
CA PRO A 321 -9.25 21.97 13.64
C PRO A 321 -9.40 22.57 12.23
N SER A 322 -9.70 23.87 12.12
CA SER A 322 -10.04 24.59 10.87
C SER A 322 -8.90 24.81 9.88
N MET A 323 -7.64 24.48 10.22
CA MET A 323 -6.51 24.49 9.27
C MET A 323 -6.37 23.16 8.49
N GLN A 324 -7.31 22.22 8.66
CA GLN A 324 -7.28 20.86 8.12
C GLN A 324 -8.28 20.71 6.95
N GLU A 325 -7.91 21.14 5.74
CA GLU A 325 -8.79 21.13 4.56
C GLU A 325 -9.24 19.72 4.12
N ASN A 326 -10.56 19.56 4.01
CA ASN A 326 -11.36 18.85 2.98
C ASN A 326 -12.75 18.55 3.58
N ALA A 327 -13.49 19.59 3.95
CA ALA A 327 -14.90 19.44 4.29
C ALA A 327 -15.71 19.67 3.01
N SER A 328 -16.31 18.59 2.49
CA SER A 328 -17.53 18.69 1.69
C SER A 328 -18.53 19.60 2.44
N GLU A 329 -19.12 20.56 1.73
CA GLU A 329 -20.15 21.46 2.25
C GLU A 329 -21.18 20.67 3.08
N GLY A 330 -21.18 20.87 4.41
CA GLY A 330 -22.15 20.26 5.33
C GLY A 330 -21.60 19.51 6.56
N ALA A 331 -20.28 19.35 6.73
CA ALA A 331 -19.73 18.69 7.92
C ALA A 331 -19.75 19.62 9.16
N VAL A 332 -20.50 19.24 10.19
CA VAL A 332 -20.44 19.86 11.53
C VAL A 332 -19.01 19.70 12.06
N HIS A 333 -18.35 20.82 12.37
CA HIS A 333 -17.01 20.80 12.96
C HIS A 333 -17.09 20.24 14.39
N PRO A 334 -16.21 19.29 14.78
CA PRO A 334 -16.18 18.83 16.15
C PRO A 334 -15.77 20.00 17.06
N ASN A 335 -16.62 20.33 18.04
CA ASN A 335 -16.26 21.30 19.08
C ASN A 335 -15.13 20.70 19.93
N VAL A 336 -14.10 21.49 20.23
CA VAL A 336 -13.04 21.07 21.16
C VAL A 336 -13.62 21.09 22.57
N PRO A 337 -13.64 19.97 23.31
CA PRO A 337 -14.19 19.96 24.67
C PRO A 337 -13.36 20.82 25.64
N ASP A 338 -14.02 21.47 26.60
CA ASP A 338 -13.37 22.39 27.57
C ASP A 338 -12.21 21.74 28.32
N PHE A 339 -12.34 20.47 28.70
CA PHE A 339 -11.29 19.72 29.39
C PHE A 339 -10.02 19.49 28.55
N VAL A 340 -10.15 19.48 27.21
CA VAL A 340 -8.99 19.42 26.31
C VAL A 340 -8.28 20.78 26.29
N LEU A 341 -9.05 21.87 26.25
CA LEU A 341 -8.50 23.24 26.31
C LEU A 341 -7.79 23.49 27.64
N ASP A 342 -8.40 23.09 28.77
CA ASP A 342 -7.81 23.21 30.10
C ASP A 342 -6.48 22.45 30.20
N TRP A 343 -6.40 21.26 29.63
CA TRP A 343 -5.16 20.50 29.56
C TRP A 343 -4.09 21.21 28.73
N ILE A 344 -4.44 21.74 27.55
CA ILE A 344 -3.51 22.51 26.71
C ILE A 344 -2.97 23.73 27.46
N LEU A 345 -3.85 24.49 28.14
CA LEU A 345 -3.47 25.67 28.92
C LEU A 345 -2.56 25.30 30.10
N SER A 346 -2.86 24.20 30.78
CA SER A 346 -2.02 23.67 31.87
C SER A 346 -0.62 23.31 31.37
N TRP A 347 -0.52 22.64 30.22
CA TRP A 347 0.75 22.28 29.60
C TRP A 347 1.58 23.52 29.22
N LEU A 348 0.95 24.52 28.59
CA LEU A 348 1.61 25.78 28.19
C LEU A 348 2.13 26.55 29.41
N SER A 349 1.37 26.59 30.50
CA SER A 349 1.77 27.24 31.75
C SER A 349 3.00 26.56 32.37
N TYR A 350 3.03 25.22 32.35
CA TYR A 350 4.17 24.44 32.84
C TYR A 350 5.44 24.69 32.00
N GLU A 351 5.35 24.62 30.67
CA GLU A 351 6.51 24.82 29.80
C GLU A 351 7.09 26.24 29.93
N ALA A 352 6.23 27.26 30.08
CA ALA A 352 6.65 28.64 30.32
C ALA A 352 7.38 28.81 31.66
N THR A 353 6.84 28.24 32.73
CA THR A 353 7.44 28.36 34.08
C THR A 353 8.76 27.61 34.22
N VAL A 354 8.89 26.42 33.61
CA VAL A 354 10.12 25.62 33.66
C VAL A 354 11.25 26.27 32.85
N LYS A 355 10.98 26.74 31.63
CA LYS A 355 12.01 27.36 30.77
C LYS A 355 12.43 28.76 31.23
N CYS A 356 11.51 29.52 31.81
CA CYS A 356 11.86 30.81 32.42
C CYS A 356 12.76 30.63 33.66
N ARG A 357 12.65 29.52 34.39
CA ARG A 357 13.50 29.25 35.58
C ARG A 357 14.87 28.67 35.23
N SER A 358 15.03 27.99 34.09
CA SER A 358 16.32 27.42 33.65
C SER A 358 17.24 28.42 32.93
N SER A 359 16.79 29.67 32.75
CA SER A 359 17.49 30.71 32.00
C SER A 359 18.03 31.84 32.90
N PHE A 360 17.99 31.67 34.22
CA PHE A 360 18.52 32.59 35.23
C PHE A 360 19.68 31.96 36.00
#